data_AF-B0B052-F1
#
_entry.id   AF-B0B052-F1
#
_cell.length_a   1.000
_cell.length_b   1.000
_cell.length_c   1.000
_cell.angle_alpha   90.00
_cell.angle_beta   90.00
_cell.angle_gamma   90.00
#
_symmetry.space_group_name_H-M   'P 1'
#
loop_
_entity.id
_entity.type
_entity.pdbx_description
1 polymer ?
#
loop_
_entity_poly.entity_id
_entity_poly.type
_entity_poly.pdbx_seq_one_letter_code
_entity_poly.pdbx_strand_id
1 'polypeptide(L)' 'GGEDFDNRMVNHFVQEFQRKYKKDLRSNKRALRRLRTACERAKRTLSSSTQASVEIDSLFEG' A
#
# COMPACT_ATOMS: atom_id res chain seq x y z
N GLY A 1 11.32 14.65 2.94
CA GLY A 1 10.97 14.37 1.53
C GLY A 1 9.85 13.35 1.50
N GLY A 2 8.97 13.39 0.48
CA GLY A 2 7.74 12.57 0.43
C GLY A 2 7.95 11.05 0.52
N GLU A 3 9.14 10.57 0.18
CA GLU A 3 9.52 9.14 0.22
C GLU A 3 9.36 8.48 1.59
N ASP A 4 9.55 9.23 2.69
CA ASP A 4 9.37 8.71 4.04
C ASP A 4 7.90 8.36 4.32
N PHE A 5 6.99 9.19 3.79
CA PHE A 5 5.55 9.00 3.91
C PHE A 5 5.08 7.80 3.09
N ASP A 6 5.58 7.64 1.87
CA ASP A 6 5.26 6.47 1.05
C ASP A 6 5.71 5.17 1.73
N ASN A 7 6.94 5.15 2.27
CA ASN A 7 7.45 3.98 2.99
C ASN A 7 6.63 3.67 4.25
N ARG A 8 6.17 4.68 4.98
CA ARG A 8 5.27 4.48 6.14
C ARG A 8 3.91 3.94 5.75
N MET A 9 3.27 4.48 4.70
CA MET A 9 1.99 3.97 4.19
C MET A 9 2.13 2.51 3.77
N VAL A 10 3.14 2.18 2.96
CA VAL A 10 3.37 0.82 2.48
C VAL A 10 3.59 -0.13 3.65
N ASN A 11 4.43 0.23 4.62
CA ASN A 11 4.65 -0.61 5.80
C ASN A 11 3.38 -0.82 6.63
N HIS A 12 2.56 0.23 6.78
CA HIS A 12 1.28 0.13 7.48
C HIS A 12 0.34 -0.88 6.79
N PHE A 13 0.15 -0.75 5.48
CA PHE A 13 -0.70 -1.67 4.72
C PHE A 13 -0.15 -3.10 4.70
N VAL A 14 1.16 -3.29 4.61
CA VAL A 14 1.79 -4.62 4.67
C VAL A 14 1.51 -5.30 6.02
N GLN A 15 1.65 -4.56 7.12
CA GLN A 15 1.36 -5.10 8.46
C GLN A 15 -0.14 -5.42 8.63
N GLU A 16 -1.02 -4.52 8.20
CA GLU A 16 -2.47 -4.74 8.26
C GLU A 16 -2.91 -5.92 7.41
N PHE A 17 -2.35 -6.07 6.21
CA PHE A 17 -2.62 -7.21 5.34
C PHE A 17 -2.14 -8.52 5.97
N GLN A 18 -0.95 -8.52 6.57
CA GLN A 18 -0.44 -9.68 7.29
C GLN A 18 -1.33 -10.05 8.49
N ARG A 19 -1.87 -9.07 9.22
CA ARG A 19 -2.81 -9.32 10.32
C ARG A 19 -4.14 -9.89 9.85
N LYS A 20 -4.74 -9.31 8.80
CA LYS A 20 -6.06 -9.71 8.28
C LYS A 20 -6.02 -11.04 7.52
N TYR A 21 -5.06 -11.19 6.62
CA TYR A 21 -5.01 -12.30 5.67
C TYR A 21 -4.00 -13.38 6.06
N LYS A 22 -3.17 -13.15 7.09
CA LYS A 22 -2.06 -14.03 7.49
C LYS A 22 -1.07 -14.33 6.36
N LYS A 23 -1.01 -13.44 5.36
CA LYS A 23 -0.14 -13.54 4.19
C LYS A 23 0.88 -12.42 4.19
N ASP A 24 2.13 -12.73 3.88
CA ASP A 24 3.21 -11.76 3.88
C ASP A 24 3.41 -11.16 2.48
N LEU A 25 2.99 -9.90 2.31
CA LEU A 25 3.14 -9.14 1.06
C LEU A 25 4.61 -8.91 0.66
N ARG A 26 5.54 -8.94 1.62
CA ARG A 26 6.97 -8.65 1.37
C ARG A 26 7.63 -9.75 0.55
N SER A 27 7.12 -10.98 0.67
CA SER A 27 7.54 -12.11 -0.16
C SER A 27 7.30 -11.86 -1.66
N ASN A 28 6.31 -11.05 -2.02
CA ASN A 28 5.93 -10.80 -3.41
C ASN A 28 6.32 -9.38 -3.86
N LYS A 29 7.47 -9.27 -4.53
CA LYS A 29 7.98 -7.98 -5.07
C LYS A 29 7.00 -7.31 -6.06
N ARG A 30 6.21 -8.08 -6.81
CA ARG A 30 5.22 -7.55 -7.77
C ARG A 30 4.05 -6.91 -7.02
N ALA A 31 3.58 -7.57 -5.97
CA ALA A 31 2.54 -7.05 -5.07
C ALA A 31 2.99 -5.76 -4.38
N LEU A 32 4.22 -5.74 -3.84
CA LEU A 32 4.79 -4.53 -3.22
C LEU A 32 4.87 -3.35 -4.20
N ARG A 33 5.25 -3.60 -5.46
CA ARG A 33 5.31 -2.54 -6.47
C ARG A 33 3.92 -1.97 -6.76
N ARG A 34 2.90 -2.83 -6.86
CA ARG A 34 1.50 -2.40 -7.03
C ARG A 34 1.02 -1.58 -5.82
N LEU A 35 1.32 -2.05 -4.60
CA LEU A 35 1.00 -1.35 -3.36
C LEU A 35 1.65 0.03 -3.28
N ARG A 36 2.93 0.16 -3.67
CA ARG A 36 3.64 1.45 -3.72
C ARG A 36 2.94 2.44 -4.65
N THR A 37 2.61 2.03 -5.88
CA THR A 37 1.90 2.89 -6.82
C THR A 37 0.53 3.34 -6.28
N ALA A 38 -0.17 2.45 -5.58
CA ALA A 38 -1.45 2.77 -4.97
C ALA A 38 -1.32 3.71 -3.76
N CYS A 39 -0.29 3.52 -2.92
CA CYS A 39 0.04 4.41 -1.81
C CYS A 39 0.40 5.81 -2.29
N GLU A 40 1.17 5.93 -3.38
CA GLU A 40 1.51 7.24 -3.95
C GLU A 40 0.26 7.97 -4.46
N ARG A 41 -0.66 7.27 -5.14
CA ARG A 41 -1.96 7.82 -5.53
C ARG A 41 -2.76 8.26 -4.30
N ALA A 42 -2.81 7.43 -3.27
CA ALA A 42 -3.51 7.73 -2.03
C ALA A 42 -2.91 8.95 -1.32
N LYS A 43 -1.58 9.07 -1.24
CA LYS A 43 -0.87 10.23 -0.70
C LYS A 43 -1.26 11.51 -1.45
N ARG A 44 -1.33 11.46 -2.77
CA ARG A 44 -1.74 12.60 -3.59
C ARG A 44 -3.19 13.00 -3.29
N THR A 45 -4.10 12.03 -3.18
CA THR A 45 -5.49 12.29 -2.76
C THR A 45 -5.56 12.84 -1.34
N LEU A 46 -4.77 12.31 -0.41
CA LEU A 46 -4.69 12.78 0.98
C LEU A 46 -4.08 14.18 1.12
N SER A 47 -3.38 14.66 0.08
CA SER A 47 -2.89 16.04 0.02
C SER A 47 -4.02 17.03 -0.27
N SER A 48 -5.15 16.57 -0.81
CA SER A 48 -6.33 17.39 -1.14
C SER A 48 -7.61 16.98 -0.39
N SER A 49 -7.62 15.80 0.22
CA SER A 49 -8.78 15.17 0.86
C SER A 49 -8.38 14.57 2.21
N THR A 50 -9.32 14.45 3.14
CA THR A 50 -9.04 13.85 4.46
C THR A 50 -9.02 12.32 4.45
N GLN A 51 -9.52 11.69 3.38
CA GLN A 51 -9.65 10.25 3.23
C GLN A 51 -9.30 9.82 1.80
N ALA A 52 -8.77 8.60 1.64
CA ALA A 52 -8.49 8.00 0.34
C ALA A 52 -8.74 6.49 0.38
N SER A 53 -9.41 5.97 -0.64
CA SER A 53 -9.61 4.53 -0.83
C SER A 53 -8.48 3.96 -1.68
N VAL A 54 -7.93 2.82 -1.26
CA VAL A 54 -6.85 2.13 -1.96
C VAL A 54 -7.38 0.78 -2.45
N GLU A 55 -7.61 0.68 -3.75
CA GLU A 55 -8.09 -0.52 -4.42
C GLU A 55 -7.00 -1.05 -5.35
N ILE A 56 -6.63 -2.32 -5.18
CA ILE A 56 -5.59 -2.96 -5.98
C ILE A 56 -6.10 -4.32 -6.44
N ASP A 57 -6.32 -4.44 -7.75
CA ASP A 57 -6.66 -5.70 -8.37
C ASP A 57 -5.48 -6.68 -8.34
N SER A 58 -5.78 -7.96 -8.06
CA SER A 58 -4.80 -9.05 -8.06
C SER A 58 -3.56 -8.73 -7.20
N LEU A 59 -3.78 -8.23 -5.97
CA LEU A 59 -2.71 -7.75 -5.11
C LEU A 59 -1.78 -8.87 -4.64
N PHE A 60 -2.31 -10.01 -4.20
CA PHE A 60 -1.52 -11.13 -3.66
C PHE A 60 -2.08 -12.46 -4.18
N GLU A 61 -1.23 -13.32 -4.75
CA GLU A 61 -1.63 -14.55 -5.48
C GLU A 61 -2.68 -14.30 -6.58
N GLY A 62 -2.30 -13.46 -7.55
CA GLY A 62 -3.15 -13.16 -8.71
C GLY A 62 -3.66 -14.40 -9.44
#